data_AF-A0A392SIK4-F1
#
_entry.id   AF-A0A392SIK4-F1
#
_cell.length_a   1.000
_cell.length_b   1.000
_cell.length_c   1.000
_cell.angle_alpha   90.00
_cell.angle_beta   90.00
_cell.angle_gamma   90.00
#
_symmetry.space_group_name_H-M   'P 1'
#
loop_
_entity.id
_entity.type
_entity.pdbx_description
1 polymer ?
#
loop_
_entity_poly.entity_id
_entity_poly.type
_entity_poly.pdbx_seq_one_letter_code
_entity_poly.pdbx_strand_id
1 'polypeptide(L)'
;PGQQHQAPTHPAGPAMDLTLQNWFYHTWDQNAANFRAMTAIHESMYQLHLQGPIMTPQDFQAHSNWPGDRPHFGEGMGADDDEEDDASD
;
A
#
# COMPACT_ATOMS: atom_id res chain seq x y z
N PRO A 1 -34.23 -39.83 -10.38
CA PRO A 1 -34.33 -38.43 -10.86
C PRO A 1 -33.81 -37.45 -9.79
N GLY A 2 -32.52 -37.12 -9.86
CA GLY A 2 -31.88 -36.20 -8.91
C GLY A 2 -31.99 -34.75 -9.39
N GLN A 3 -32.69 -33.92 -8.61
CA GLN A 3 -32.71 -32.49 -8.81
C GLN A 3 -31.36 -31.92 -8.37
N GLN A 4 -30.46 -31.69 -9.32
CA GLN A 4 -29.30 -30.84 -9.08
C GLN A 4 -29.82 -29.41 -8.91
N HIS A 5 -29.84 -28.94 -7.67
CA HIS A 5 -30.02 -27.53 -7.37
C HIS A 5 -28.82 -26.80 -7.95
N GLN A 6 -28.99 -26.22 -9.14
CA GLN A 6 -28.06 -25.20 -9.60
C GLN A 6 -28.06 -24.09 -8.55
N ALA A 7 -26.88 -23.83 -7.98
CA ALA A 7 -26.69 -22.67 -7.12
C ALA A 7 -27.11 -21.43 -7.92
N PRO A 8 -27.79 -20.45 -7.30
CA PRO A 8 -28.18 -19.24 -8.00
C PRO A 8 -26.93 -18.62 -8.64
N THR A 9 -26.95 -18.49 -9.97
CA THR A 9 -25.98 -17.68 -10.70
C THR A 9 -26.02 -16.30 -10.08
N HIS A 10 -24.96 -15.95 -9.35
CA HIS A 10 -24.81 -14.63 -8.79
C HIS A 10 -24.91 -13.65 -9.96
N PRO A 11 -25.84 -12.68 -9.95
CA PRO A 11 -25.73 -11.58 -10.88
C PRO A 11 -24.35 -10.97 -10.63
N ALA A 12 -23.54 -10.85 -11.68
CA ALA A 12 -22.32 -10.07 -11.60
C ALA A 12 -22.76 -8.66 -11.19
N GLY A 13 -22.64 -8.33 -9.91
CA GLY A 13 -22.76 -6.96 -9.43
C GLY A 13 -21.80 -6.08 -10.25
N PRO A 14 -21.99 -4.75 -10.28
CA PRO A 14 -21.08 -3.89 -11.03
C PRO A 14 -19.65 -4.23 -10.61
N ALA A 15 -18.87 -4.75 -11.56
CA ALA A 15 -17.48 -5.10 -11.31
C ALA A 15 -16.79 -3.81 -10.86
N MET A 16 -16.17 -3.85 -9.69
CA MET A 16 -15.40 -2.72 -9.16
C MET A 16 -14.38 -2.30 -10.22
N ASP A 17 -14.28 -1.00 -10.48
CA ASP A 17 -13.23 -0.45 -11.36
C ASP A 17 -11.87 -0.95 -10.88
N LEU A 18 -11.13 -1.61 -11.78
CA LEU A 18 -9.82 -2.19 -11.49
C LEU A 18 -8.82 -1.13 -10.99
N THR A 19 -8.96 0.12 -11.45
CA THR A 19 -8.16 1.26 -11.00
C THR A 19 -8.43 1.58 -9.54
N LEU A 20 -9.71 1.65 -9.14
CA LEU A 20 -10.12 1.90 -7.76
C LEU A 20 -9.72 0.74 -6.85
N GLN A 21 -9.84 -0.49 -7.33
CA GLN A 21 -9.41 -1.67 -6.60
C GLN A 21 -7.89 -1.66 -6.34
N ASN A 22 -7.09 -1.40 -7.38
CA ASN A 22 -5.64 -1.32 -7.25
C ASN A 22 -5.20 -0.19 -6.32
N TRP A 23 -5.86 0.97 -6.41
CA TRP A 23 -5.60 2.09 -5.50
C TRP A 23 -5.91 1.75 -4.05
N PHE A 24 -7.05 1.08 -3.81
CA PHE A 24 -7.45 0.68 -2.47
C PHE A 24 -6.40 -0.25 -1.83
N TYR A 25 -5.98 -1.29 -2.56
CA TYR A 25 -5.00 -2.23 -2.04
C TYR A 25 -3.62 -1.60 -1.85
N HIS A 26 -3.16 -0.77 -2.80
CA HIS A 26 -1.88 -0.08 -2.64
C HIS A 26 -1.88 0.85 -1.42
N THR A 27 -2.94 1.66 -1.26
CA THR A 27 -3.08 2.56 -0.11
C THR A 27 -3.17 1.79 1.20
N TRP A 28 -3.89 0.67 1.21
CA TRP A 28 -3.99 -0.21 2.37
C TRP A 28 -2.61 -0.77 2.76
N ASP A 29 -1.87 -1.31 1.80
CA ASP A 29 -0.54 -1.90 2.04
C ASP A 29 0.47 -0.83 2.49
N GLN A 30 0.37 0.39 1.94
CA GLN A 30 1.16 1.53 2.36
C GLN A 30 0.82 1.93 3.81
N ASN A 31 -0.44 1.96 4.20
CA ASN A 31 -0.84 2.24 5.58
C ASN A 31 -0.39 1.13 6.55
N ALA A 32 -0.45 -0.13 6.14
CA ALA A 32 0.04 -1.25 6.93
C ALA A 32 1.57 -1.17 7.13
N ALA A 33 2.30 -0.80 6.08
CA ALA A 33 3.74 -0.52 6.14
C ALA A 33 4.08 0.62 7.12
N ASN A 34 3.36 1.76 7.02
CA ASN A 34 3.47 2.88 7.96
C ASN A 34 3.29 2.42 9.41
N PHE A 35 2.24 1.64 9.66
CA PHE A 35 1.93 1.19 11.00
C PHE A 35 3.03 0.29 11.57
N ARG A 36 3.50 -0.70 10.81
CA ARG A 36 4.61 -1.57 11.22
C ARG A 36 5.88 -0.77 11.52
N ALA A 37 6.23 0.17 10.66
CA ALA A 37 7.39 1.04 10.83
C ALA A 37 7.31 1.86 12.11
N MET A 38 6.16 2.48 12.39
CA MET A 38 5.92 3.24 13.61
C MET A 38 5.98 2.36 14.87
N THR A 39 5.37 1.17 14.83
CA THR A 39 5.45 0.20 15.93
C THR A 39 6.89 -0.18 16.23
N ALA A 40 7.69 -0.49 15.21
CA ALA A 40 9.08 -0.88 15.38
C ALA A 40 9.94 0.26 15.96
N ILE A 41 9.70 1.51 15.54
CA ILE A 41 10.32 2.69 16.17
C ILE A 41 9.92 2.79 17.64
N HIS A 42 8.64 2.65 17.96
CA HIS A 42 8.14 2.77 19.33
C HIS A 42 8.77 1.70 20.24
N GLU A 43 8.85 0.46 19.77
CA GLU A 43 9.50 -0.65 20.48
C GLU A 43 11.00 -0.36 20.67
N SER A 44 11.68 0.16 19.65
CA SER A 44 13.09 0.55 19.77
C SER A 44 13.30 1.68 20.77
N MET A 45 12.38 2.66 20.85
CA MET A 45 12.45 3.74 21.83
C MET A 45 12.26 3.21 23.25
N TYR A 46 11.34 2.26 23.43
CA TYR A 46 11.16 1.57 24.70
C TYR A 46 12.44 0.82 25.12
N GLN A 47 13.05 0.08 24.18
CA GLN A 47 14.31 -0.62 24.46
C GLN A 47 15.46 0.33 24.77
N LEU A 48 15.56 1.47 24.06
CA LEU A 48 16.54 2.50 24.36
C LEU A 48 16.40 2.99 25.81
N HIS A 49 15.17 3.20 26.28
CA HIS A 49 14.91 3.60 27.67
C HIS A 49 15.36 2.55 28.69
N LEU A 50 15.25 1.27 28.35
CA LEU A 50 15.74 0.16 29.14
C LEU A 50 17.25 -0.11 28.97
N GLN A 51 17.97 0.69 28.18
CA GLN A 51 19.37 0.45 27.78
C GLN A 51 19.56 -0.89 27.05
N GLY A 52 18.51 -1.37 26.38
CA GLY A 52 18.50 -2.55 25.54
C GLY A 52 18.97 -2.26 24.11
N PRO A 53 19.00 -3.29 23.25
CA PRO A 53 19.34 -3.13 21.83
C PRO A 53 18.30 -2.26 21.11
N ILE A 54 18.79 -1.35 20.27
CA ILE A 54 17.97 -0.49 19.42
C ILE A 54 17.86 -1.07 18.01
N MET A 55 16.74 -0.80 17.35
CA MET A 55 16.49 -1.17 15.96
C MET A 55 17.53 -0.53 15.04
N THR A 56 18.09 -1.32 14.13
CA THR A 56 19.03 -0.82 13.11
C THR A 56 18.28 -0.21 11.92
N PRO A 57 18.94 0.61 11.08
CA PRO A 57 18.34 1.07 9.83
C PRO A 57 17.88 -0.07 8.92
N GLN A 58 18.60 -1.20 8.90
CA GLN A 58 18.24 -2.39 8.12
C GLN A 58 16.97 -3.05 8.66
N ASP A 59 16.85 -3.16 9.98
CA ASP A 59 15.64 -3.66 10.63
C ASP A 59 14.46 -2.75 10.28
N PHE A 60 14.62 -1.43 10.35
CA PHE A 60 13.56 -0.49 9.99
C PHE A 60 13.08 -0.65 8.54
N GLN A 61 13.99 -0.84 7.58
CA GLN A 61 13.64 -1.11 6.19
C GLN A 61 12.83 -2.42 6.05
N ALA A 62 13.20 -3.46 6.79
CA ALA A 62 12.49 -4.73 6.79
C ALA A 62 11.06 -4.62 7.37
N HIS A 63 10.85 -3.81 8.42
CA HIS A 63 9.52 -3.56 8.99
C HIS A 63 8.63 -2.72 8.06
N SER A 64 9.25 -1.75 7.39
CA SER A 64 8.55 -0.85 6.49
C SER A 64 7.98 -1.62 5.30
N ASN A 65 8.83 -2.30 4.50
CA ASN A 65 8.42 -3.06 3.31
C ASN A 65 7.34 -2.34 2.50
N TRP A 66 7.60 -1.06 2.17
CA TRP A 66 6.66 -0.21 1.45
C TRP A 66 6.25 -0.85 0.13
N PRO A 67 4.97 -0.73 -0.29
CA PRO A 67 4.63 -1.04 -1.66
C PRO A 67 5.44 -0.11 -2.59
N GLY A 68 5.77 -0.61 -3.79
CA GLY A 68 6.47 0.15 -4.81
C GLY A 68 5.62 1.28 -5.38
N ASP A 69 5.79 1.56 -6.67
CA ASP A 69 5.16 2.72 -7.32
C ASP A 69 3.64 2.78 -7.11
N ARG A 70 3.16 4.01 -6.93
CA ARG A 70 1.73 4.28 -6.77
C ARG A 70 0.98 3.84 -8.02
N PRO A 71 -0.19 3.18 -7.90
CA PRO A 71 -0.99 2.84 -9.06
C PRO A 71 -1.37 4.12 -9.80
N HIS A 72 -1.12 4.12 -11.11
CA HIS A 72 -1.43 5.24 -11.99
C HIS A 72 -2.96 5.36 -12.14
N PHE A 73 -3.50 6.54 -11.88
CA PHE A 73 -4.86 6.87 -12.30
C PHE A 73 -4.78 7.19 -13.80
N GLY A 74 -5.57 6.52 -14.64
CA GLY A 74 -5.61 6.84 -16.08
C GLY A 74 -5.91 8.33 -16.33
N GLU A 75 -5.56 8.83 -17.53
CA GLU A 75 -5.65 10.25 -17.89
C GLU A 75 -6.98 10.88 -17.41
N GLY A 76 -6.87 11.78 -16.43
CA GLY A 76 -8.03 12.52 -15.91
C GLY A 76 -8.01 12.83 -14.42
N MET A 77 -7.09 12.27 -13.63
CA MET A 77 -7.04 12.54 -12.18
C MET A 77 -5.63 12.69 -11.58
N GLY A 78 -4.61 12.88 -12.42
CA GLY A 78 -3.23 13.15 -12.01
C GLY A 78 -2.83 14.57 -12.41
N ALA A 79 -2.18 15.27 -11.49
CA ALA A 79 -1.54 16.55 -11.73
C ALA A 79 -0.66 16.50 -12.98
N ASP A 80 -0.58 17.65 -13.64
CA ASP A 80 0.27 17.92 -14.80
C ASP A 80 1.65 17.28 -14.65
N ASP A 81 2.12 16.72 -15.77
CA ASP A 81 3.53 16.43 -16.00
C ASP A 81 4.38 17.49 -15.30
N ASP A 82 5.25 17.07 -14.37
CA ASP A 82 6.46 17.83 -14.09
C ASP A 82 7.25 17.81 -15.41
N GLU A 83 6.91 18.72 -16.33
CA GLU A 83 7.70 19.03 -17.50
C GLU A 83 9.08 19.43 -16.99
N GLU A 84 10.05 18.53 -17.24
CA GLU A 84 11.47 18.82 -17.16
C GLU A 84 11.79 20.02 -18.06
N ASP A 85 11.82 21.23 -17.51
CA ASP A 85 12.43 22.37 -18.19
C ASP A 85 13.85 22.58 -17.66
N ASP A 86 14.76 21.79 -18.24
CA ASP A 86 16.17 22.09 -18.40
C ASP A 86 16.33 23.42 -19.17
N ALA A 87 16.29 24.54 -18.46
CA ALA A 87 16.69 25.83 -18.99
C ALA A 87 18.13 26.15 -18.58
N SER A 88 19.07 25.69 -19.41
CA SER A 88 20.44 26.19 -19.48
C SER A 88 20.48 27.66 -19.95
N ASP A 89 21.03 28.57 -19.14
CA ASP A 89 21.97 29.67 -19.51
C ASP A 89 22.64 30.28 -18.26
#